data_AF-A0A3P7DCE2-F1
#
_entry.id   AF-A0A3P7DCE2-F1
#
_cell.length_a   1.000
_cell.length_b   1.000
_cell.length_c   1.000
_cell.angle_alpha   90.00
_cell.angle_beta   90.00
_cell.angle_gamma   90.00
#
_symmetry.space_group_name_H-M   'P 1'
#
loop_
_entity.id
_entity.type
_entity.pdbx_description
1 polymer ?
#
loop_
_entity_poly.entity_id
_entity_poly.type
_entity_poly.pdbx_seq_one_letter_code
_entity_poly.pdbx_strand_id
1 'polypeptide(L)'
;MKPDIKDRDYMYRLIIGQLFYDGHQQLALNLASAIGCSAQPPPPSDKLFRLVSMAKQFVDEPDLKEKDGVIQMDISSGLDLEYDADIEPTSPEPSMYETIYLTAHKSPCRASAFNSDVDMTYL
;
A
#
# COMPACT_ATOMS: atom_id res chain seq x y z
N MET A 1 12.52 -15.69 -13.49
CA MET A 1 11.93 -14.59 -14.28
C MET A 1 13.06 -13.95 -15.07
N LYS A 2 12.94 -13.80 -16.40
CA LYS A 2 13.93 -13.02 -17.16
C LYS A 2 13.58 -11.55 -16.92
N PRO A 3 14.51 -10.72 -16.41
CA PRO A 3 14.23 -9.32 -16.18
C PRO A 3 13.91 -8.65 -17.52
N ASP A 4 12.70 -8.09 -17.63
CA ASP A 4 12.30 -7.31 -18.79
C ASP A 4 12.93 -5.91 -18.69
N ILE A 5 13.12 -5.23 -19.82
CA ILE A 5 13.59 -3.84 -19.86
C ILE A 5 12.62 -2.96 -19.04
N LYS A 6 11.32 -3.28 -19.09
CA LYS A 6 10.29 -2.62 -18.29
C LYS A 6 10.52 -2.74 -16.79
N ASP A 7 11.01 -3.87 -16.31
CA ASP A 7 11.29 -4.09 -14.89
C ASP A 7 12.45 -3.20 -14.42
N ARG A 8 13.46 -3.02 -15.28
CA ARG A 8 14.56 -2.09 -14.98
C ARG A 8 14.10 -0.65 -14.93
N ASP A 9 13.27 -0.21 -15.87
CA ASP A 9 12.71 1.15 -15.85
C ASP A 9 11.89 1.38 -14.58
N TYR A 10 11.09 0.40 -14.17
CA TYR A 10 10.34 0.46 -12.93
C TYR A 10 11.26 0.56 -11.70
N MET A 11 12.32 -0.25 -11.65
CA MET A 11 13.32 -0.19 -10.58
C MET A 11 13.99 1.19 -10.51
N TYR A 12 14.37 1.78 -11.64
CA TYR A 12 14.95 3.12 -11.65
C TYR A 12 13.96 4.18 -11.14
N ARG A 13 12.66 4.06 -11.46
CA ARG A 13 11.64 4.96 -10.90
C ARG A 13 11.53 4.82 -9.39
N LEU A 14 11.58 3.60 -8.85
CA LEU A 14 11.59 3.37 -7.41
C LEU A 14 12.80 4.00 -6.73
N ILE A 15 14.00 3.87 -7.30
CA ILE A 15 15.23 4.48 -6.77
C ILE A 15 15.13 6.01 -6.76
N ILE A 16 14.67 6.60 -7.86
CA ILE A 16 14.51 8.06 -7.94
C ILE A 16 13.45 8.55 -6.94
N GLY A 17 12.32 7.85 -6.83
CA GLY A 17 11.26 8.17 -5.88
C GLY A 17 11.75 8.12 -4.43
N GLN A 18 12.59 7.14 -4.09
CA GLN A 18 13.21 7.03 -2.77
C GLN A 18 14.17 8.20 -2.50
N LEU A 19 15.03 8.56 -3.47
CA LEU A 19 15.93 9.71 -3.32
C LEU A 19 15.17 11.01 -3.11
N PHE A 20 14.03 11.19 -3.78
CA PHE A 20 13.15 12.34 -3.51
C PHE A 20 12.54 12.29 -2.11
N TYR A 21 12.09 11.12 -1.66
CA TYR A 21 11.53 10.91 -0.32
C TYR A 21 12.54 11.25 0.77
N ASP A 22 13.80 10.84 0.60
CA ASP A 22 14.89 11.06 1.55
C ASP A 22 15.43 12.52 1.52
N GLY A 23 14.88 13.39 0.65
CA GLY A 23 15.28 14.79 0.51
C GLY A 23 16.51 15.02 -0.38
N HIS A 24 16.99 14.00 -1.08
CA HIS A 24 18.14 14.07 -2.00
C HIS A 24 17.75 14.56 -3.41
N GLN A 25 17.01 15.67 -3.50
CA GLN A 25 16.45 16.20 -4.76
C GLN A 25 17.49 16.32 -5.89
N GLN A 26 18.67 16.88 -5.63
CA GLN A 26 19.69 17.07 -6.67
C GLN A 26 20.25 15.75 -7.20
N LEU A 27 20.41 14.74 -6.33
CA LEU A 27 20.84 13.41 -6.76
C LEU A 27 19.76 12.73 -7.60
N ALA A 28 18.50 12.83 -7.17
CA ALA A 28 17.35 12.28 -7.89
C ALA A 28 17.23 12.87 -9.32
N LEU A 29 17.33 14.20 -9.45
CA LEU A 29 17.28 14.89 -10.75
C LEU A 29 18.46 14.52 -11.66
N ASN A 30 19.68 14.45 -11.11
CA ASN A 30 20.86 14.05 -11.87
C ASN A 30 20.73 12.61 -12.38
N LEU A 31 20.26 11.69 -11.53
CA LEU A 31 20.04 10.30 -11.92
C LEU A 31 18.97 10.21 -13.02
N ALA A 32 17.84 10.90 -12.83
CA ALA A 32 16.74 10.93 -13.81
C ALA A 32 17.19 11.45 -15.17
N SER A 33 18.04 12.49 -15.20
CA SER A 33 18.63 13.02 -16.42
C SER A 33 19.58 12.02 -17.08
N ALA A 34 20.47 11.40 -16.30
CA ALA A 34 21.47 10.46 -16.81
C ALA A 34 20.86 9.22 -17.47
N ILE A 35 19.70 8.76 -16.99
CA ILE A 35 19.00 7.58 -17.53
C ILE A 35 17.89 7.93 -18.52
N GLY A 36 17.67 9.21 -18.84
CA GLY A 36 16.61 9.64 -19.76
C GLY A 36 15.19 9.59 -19.19
N CYS A 37 15.02 9.48 -17.88
CA CYS A 37 13.72 9.53 -17.18
C CYS A 37 13.28 10.96 -16.78
N SER A 38 13.97 12.01 -17.25
CA SER A 38 13.76 13.39 -16.80
C SER A 38 12.41 13.99 -17.20
N ALA A 39 11.73 13.45 -18.21
CA ALA A 39 10.48 14.00 -18.72
C ALA A 39 9.36 14.02 -17.66
N GLN A 40 9.32 12.99 -16.80
CA GLN A 40 8.43 12.93 -15.65
C GLN A 40 9.14 12.21 -14.50
N PRO A 41 9.79 12.98 -13.60
CA PRO A 41 10.35 12.42 -12.38
C PRO A 41 9.22 11.81 -11.55
N PRO A 42 9.41 10.59 -10.99
CA PRO A 42 8.44 10.01 -10.08
C PRO A 42 8.30 10.87 -8.81
N PRO A 43 7.12 10.86 -8.17
CA PRO A 43 6.93 11.57 -6.90
C PRO A 43 7.82 10.96 -5.80
N PRO A 44 8.08 11.72 -4.71
CA PRO A 44 8.69 11.17 -3.50
C PRO A 44 7.90 9.95 -3.00
N SER A 45 8.56 8.80 -2.81
CA SER A 45 7.94 7.57 -2.33
C SER A 45 8.94 6.67 -1.60
N ASP A 46 8.52 6.05 -0.49
CA ASP A 46 9.31 5.10 0.29
C ASP A 46 9.12 3.63 -0.15
N LYS A 47 8.37 3.40 -1.24
CA LYS A 47 7.95 2.06 -1.67
C LYS A 47 9.13 1.11 -1.89
N LEU A 48 10.26 1.64 -2.34
CA LEU A 48 11.49 0.87 -2.47
C LEU A 48 11.96 0.36 -1.11
N PHE A 49 12.02 1.22 -0.10
CA PHE A 49 12.41 0.84 1.26
C PHE A 49 11.49 -0.23 1.85
N ARG A 50 10.16 -0.12 1.67
CA ARG A 50 9.21 -1.14 2.12
C ARG A 50 9.41 -2.48 1.43
N LEU A 51 9.54 -2.49 0.10
CA LEU A 51 9.80 -3.71 -0.67
C LEU A 51 11.11 -4.38 -0.26
N VAL A 52 12.18 -3.60 -0.09
CA VAL A 52 13.48 -4.12 0.36
C VAL A 52 13.40 -4.66 1.79
N SER A 53 12.64 -4.01 2.67
CA SER A 53 12.44 -4.47 4.06
C SER A 53 11.69 -5.80 4.11
N MET A 54 10.61 -5.95 3.33
CA MET A 54 9.88 -7.22 3.20
C MET A 54 10.76 -8.32 2.58
N ALA A 55 11.48 -7.99 1.51
CA ALA A 55 12.39 -8.94 0.87
C ALA A 55 13.49 -9.39 1.83
N LYS A 56 14.00 -8.48 2.66
CA LYS A 56 15.02 -8.78 3.67
C LYS A 56 14.48 -9.73 4.74
N GLN A 57 13.28 -9.48 5.29
CA GLN A 57 12.64 -10.39 6.24
C GLN A 57 12.49 -11.80 5.67
N PHE A 58 12.11 -11.91 4.39
CA PHE A 58 11.94 -13.19 3.71
C PHE A 58 13.25 -13.96 3.45
N VAL A 59 14.38 -13.24 3.39
CA VAL A 59 15.72 -13.81 3.22
C VAL A 59 16.33 -14.20 4.57
N ASP A 60 16.16 -13.36 5.60
CA ASP A 60 16.74 -13.56 6.93
C ASP A 60 15.96 -14.64 7.73
N GLU A 61 14.64 -14.79 7.53
CA GLU A 61 13.80 -15.79 8.20
C GLU A 61 13.05 -16.67 7.18
N PRO A 62 13.72 -17.62 6.51
CA PRO A 62 13.10 -18.45 5.47
C PRO A 62 12.03 -19.42 6.02
N ASP A 63 12.04 -19.73 7.32
CA ASP A 63 11.23 -20.79 7.96
C ASP A 63 9.81 -20.37 8.37
N LEU A 64 9.39 -19.12 8.17
CA LEU A 64 8.02 -18.69 8.55
C LEU A 64 6.92 -19.15 7.57
N LYS A 65 7.27 -19.86 6.48
CA LYS A 65 6.36 -20.09 5.34
C LYS A 65 5.34 -21.22 5.50
N GLU A 66 5.27 -21.91 6.63
CA GLU A 66 4.27 -22.96 6.82
C GLU A 66 3.03 -22.54 7.63
N LYS A 67 2.94 -21.30 8.12
CA LYS A 67 1.73 -20.82 8.79
C LYS A 67 0.98 -19.80 7.94
N ASP A 68 0.01 -20.34 7.21
CA ASP A 68 -1.20 -19.73 6.67
C ASP A 68 -1.07 -18.43 5.85
N GLY A 69 -1.67 -18.50 4.66
CA GLY A 69 -1.84 -17.41 3.70
C GLY A 69 -2.81 -16.32 4.15
N VAL A 70 -2.76 -15.91 5.41
CA VAL A 70 -3.32 -14.65 5.85
C VAL A 70 -2.19 -13.65 5.76
N ILE A 71 -2.27 -12.75 4.79
CA ILE A 71 -1.56 -11.48 4.85
C ILE A 71 -1.97 -10.86 6.18
N GLN A 72 -1.16 -11.08 7.23
CA GLN A 72 -1.20 -10.33 8.46
C GLN A 72 -0.73 -8.93 8.07
N MET A 73 -1.65 -8.15 7.49
CA MET A 73 -1.57 -6.71 7.63
C MET A 73 -1.61 -6.51 9.13
N ASP A 74 -0.46 -6.13 9.67
CA ASP A 74 -0.33 -5.75 11.06
C ASP A 74 -1.28 -4.56 11.28
N ILE A 75 -2.48 -4.85 11.80
CA ILE A 75 -3.52 -3.87 12.13
C ILE A 75 -2.98 -2.83 13.15
N SER A 76 -1.78 -3.06 13.71
CA SER A 76 -1.06 -2.14 14.58
C SER A 76 -0.29 -1.02 13.86
N SER A 77 0.00 -1.11 12.55
CA SER A 77 0.65 0.00 11.84
C SER A 77 -0.43 0.91 11.25
N GLY A 78 -0.49 2.15 11.73
CA GLY A 78 -1.58 3.10 11.44
C GLY A 78 -2.03 3.17 9.99
N LEU A 79 -3.30 3.53 9.80
CA LEU A 79 -4.02 3.69 8.54
C LEU A 79 -3.10 4.03 7.36
N ASP A 80 -2.95 3.07 6.44
CA ASP A 80 -2.25 3.25 5.18
C ASP A 80 -3.09 4.15 4.25
N LEU A 81 -2.70 5.42 4.14
CA LEU A 81 -3.38 6.42 3.31
C LEU A 81 -3.03 6.32 1.81
N GLU A 82 -2.07 5.47 1.45
CA GLU A 82 -1.66 5.22 0.06
C GLU A 82 -2.23 3.91 -0.49
N TYR A 83 -2.98 3.16 0.32
CA TYR A 83 -3.73 2.00 -0.11
C TYR A 83 -4.89 2.43 -1.03
N ASP A 84 -4.82 2.03 -2.31
CA ASP A 84 -5.85 2.31 -3.30
C ASP A 84 -7.16 1.62 -2.87
N ALA A 85 -8.19 2.43 -2.61
CA ALA A 85 -9.47 1.99 -2.08
C ALA A 85 -10.36 1.26 -3.11
N ASP A 86 -9.78 0.77 -4.21
CA ASP A 86 -10.45 -0.07 -5.21
C ASP A 86 -10.68 -1.51 -4.69
N ILE A 87 -10.96 -1.67 -3.39
CA ILE A 87 -11.50 -2.91 -2.85
C ILE A 87 -12.95 -2.99 -3.32
N GLU A 88 -13.24 -3.98 -4.15
CA GLU A 88 -14.62 -4.35 -4.44
C GLU A 88 -15.33 -4.63 -3.10
N PRO A 89 -16.44 -3.93 -2.80
CA PRO A 89 -17.13 -4.10 -1.53
C PRO A 89 -17.54 -5.56 -1.40
N THR A 90 -17.05 -6.22 -0.35
CA THR A 90 -17.39 -7.63 -0.05
C THR A 90 -18.81 -7.78 0.50
N SER A 91 -19.48 -6.66 0.81
CA SER A 91 -20.86 -6.64 1.25
C SER A 91 -21.81 -6.87 0.07
N PRO A 92 -22.80 -7.77 0.19
CA PRO A 92 -23.92 -7.89 -0.74
C PRO A 92 -24.55 -6.55 -1.13
N GLU A 93 -25.23 -6.51 -2.28
CA GLU A 93 -25.97 -5.32 -2.68
C GLU A 93 -27.04 -4.94 -1.63
N PRO A 94 -27.32 -3.63 -1.41
CA PRO A 94 -28.31 -3.17 -0.43
C PRO A 94 -29.70 -3.81 -0.57
N SER A 95 -30.09 -4.18 -1.80
CA SER A 95 -31.35 -4.83 -2.14
C SER A 95 -31.49 -6.25 -1.56
N MET A 96 -30.38 -6.87 -1.17
CA MET A 96 -30.33 -8.23 -0.62
C MET A 96 -30.56 -8.27 0.89
N TYR A 97 -30.54 -7.12 1.57
CA TYR A 97 -30.77 -7.05 3.02
C TYR A 97 -32.24 -6.79 3.33
N GLU A 98 -32.80 -7.62 4.22
CA GLU A 98 -34.18 -7.47 4.68
C GLU A 98 -34.37 -6.23 5.58
N THR A 99 -33.34 -5.87 6.35
CA THR A 99 -33.37 -4.72 7.26
C THR A 99 -32.10 -3.89 7.11
N ILE A 100 -32.26 -2.58 6.92
CA ILE A 100 -31.17 -1.62 6.77
C ILE A 100 -31.25 -0.62 7.91
N TYR A 101 -30.18 -0.52 8.70
CA TYR A 101 -30.06 0.48 9.75
C TYR A 101 -29.26 1.68 9.24
N LEU A 102 -29.94 2.83 9.13
CA LEU A 102 -29.30 4.10 8.78
C LEU A 102 -28.96 4.86 10.05
N THR A 103 -27.68 5.08 10.29
CA THR A 103 -27.20 5.95 11.36
C THR A 103 -26.85 7.33 10.80
N ALA A 104 -27.57 8.35 11.25
CA ALA A 104 -27.25 9.74 10.94
C ALA A 104 -26.07 10.19 11.82
N HIS A 105 -24.87 10.20 11.25
CA HIS A 105 -23.70 10.77 11.91
C HIS A 105 -23.56 12.26 11.58
N LYS A 106 -23.14 13.08 12.55
CA LYS A 106 -22.92 14.53 12.36
C LYS A 106 -21.69 14.88 11.49
N SER A 107 -20.97 13.89 10.98
CA SER A 107 -19.74 14.01 10.19
C SER A 107 -19.55 12.75 9.33
N PRO A 108 -18.92 12.83 8.14
CA PRO A 108 -18.62 11.65 7.33
C PRO A 108 -17.82 10.62 8.14
N CYS A 109 -18.39 9.42 8.27
CA CYS A 109 -17.72 8.28 8.90
C CYS A 109 -16.81 7.62 7.86
N ARG A 110 -15.51 7.55 8.15
CA ARG A 110 -14.49 7.03 7.20
C ARG A 110 -14.10 5.57 7.46
N ALA A 111 -14.51 5.00 8.59
CA ALA A 111 -14.26 3.61 8.92
C ALA A 111 -15.29 3.10 9.96
N SER A 112 -15.75 1.87 9.78
CA SER A 112 -16.55 1.14 10.77
C SER A 112 -16.04 -0.29 10.86
N ALA A 113 -15.95 -0.83 12.07
CA ALA A 113 -15.58 -2.22 12.30
C ALA A 113 -16.72 -2.97 12.98
N PHE A 114 -16.96 -4.21 12.54
CA PHE A 114 -17.89 -5.14 13.16
C PHE A 114 -17.11 -6.15 14.00
N ASN A 115 -17.51 -6.32 15.26
CA ASN A 115 -17.00 -7.42 16.09
C ASN A 115 -17.73 -8.74 15.74
N SER A 116 -17.21 -9.88 16.20
CA SER A 116 -17.84 -11.21 16.09
C SER A 116 -19.25 -11.28 16.69
N ASP A 117 -19.55 -10.40 17.64
CA ASP A 117 -20.89 -10.24 18.23
C ASP A 117 -21.80 -9.29 17.44
N VAL A 118 -21.42 -8.92 16.21
CA VAL A 118 -22.17 -8.03 15.29
C VAL A 118 -22.34 -6.59 15.80
N ASP A 119 -21.64 -6.23 16.87
CA ASP A 119 -21.58 -4.85 17.35
C ASP A 119 -20.71 -4.00 16.43
N MET A 120 -21.29 -2.92 15.90
CA MET A 120 -20.62 -1.93 15.08
C MET A 120 -19.98 -0.87 15.98
N THR A 121 -18.65 -0.77 15.93
CA THR A 121 -17.92 0.33 16.60
C THR A 121 -17.46 1.32 15.55
N TYR A 122 -17.78 2.60 15.77
CA TYR A 122 -17.28 3.72 14.97
C TYR A 122 -15.87 4.09 15.43
N LEU A 123 -14.94 4.22 14.48
CA LEU A 123 -13.59 4.77 14.73
C LEU A 123 -13.55 6.27 14.48
#